data_AF-A0AA43CTM3-F1
#
_entry.id   AF-A0AA43CTM3-F1
#
_cell.length_a   1.000
_cell.length_b   1.000
_cell.length_c   1.000
_cell.angle_alpha   90.00
_cell.angle_beta   90.00
_cell.angle_gamma   90.00
#
_symmetry.space_group_name_H-M   'P 1'
#
loop_
_entity.id
_entity.type
_entity.pdbx_description
1 polymer ?
#
loop_
_entity_poly.entity_id
_entity_poly.type
_entity_poly.pdbx_seq_one_letter_code
_entity_poly.pdbx_strand_id
1 'polypeptide(L)'
;MNGQSLTPDDASPRTSVLDHASDFVELVCREAPEEYRRLLTAGRFRAELAQVSVFNHGKLYAYAEFSVFRREFLRRFPDAEAAACINAFSSLLLKNDISITNLVEFMEGPDDRRQLQLNAPA
;
A
#
# COMPACT_ATOMS: atom_id res chain seq x y z
N MET A 1 -3.63 -38.06 32.17
CA MET A 1 -4.45 -37.65 31.02
C MET A 1 -4.82 -36.19 31.22
N ASN A 2 -4.17 -35.28 30.51
CA ASN A 2 -4.63 -33.90 30.35
C ASN A 2 -4.41 -33.57 28.87
N GLY A 3 -5.46 -33.76 28.08
CA GLY A 3 -5.49 -33.33 26.68
C GLY A 3 -5.65 -31.82 26.66
N GLN A 4 -4.55 -31.12 26.40
CA GLN A 4 -4.62 -29.74 25.94
C GLN A 4 -5.28 -29.77 24.56
N SER A 5 -6.51 -29.26 24.49
CA SER A 5 -7.16 -28.95 23.22
C SER A 5 -6.31 -27.91 22.51
N LEU A 6 -5.70 -28.32 21.40
CA LEU A 6 -5.15 -27.42 20.39
C LEU A 6 -6.33 -26.65 19.78
N THR A 7 -6.51 -25.40 20.19
CA THR A 7 -7.38 -24.46 19.48
C THR A 7 -6.75 -24.16 18.12
N PRO A 8 -7.43 -24.44 16.99
CA PRO A 8 -6.97 -24.04 15.66
C PRO A 8 -7.42 -22.59 15.43
N ASP A 9 -6.80 -21.64 16.12
CA ASP A 9 -7.17 -20.21 16.01
C ASP A 9 -5.93 -19.33 15.92
N ASP A 10 -5.04 -19.71 15.01
CA ASP A 10 -3.83 -18.95 14.67
C ASP A 10 -3.76 -18.68 13.16
N ALA A 11 -4.94 -18.56 12.53
CA ALA A 11 -5.06 -18.05 11.16
C ALA A 11 -4.91 -16.52 11.19
N SER A 12 -3.73 -16.06 11.61
CA SER A 12 -3.39 -14.65 11.50
C SER A 12 -3.59 -14.20 10.03
N PRO A 13 -4.02 -12.95 9.76
CA PRO A 13 -4.20 -12.46 8.40
C PRO A 13 -2.91 -12.60 7.57
N ARG A 14 -1.74 -12.62 8.21
CA ARG A 14 -0.46 -12.93 7.54
C ARG A 14 -0.42 -14.34 6.97
N THR A 15 -0.85 -15.37 7.72
CA THR A 15 -0.90 -16.75 7.25
C THR A 15 -1.85 -16.89 6.07
N SER A 16 -3.06 -16.31 6.17
CA SER A 16 -4.05 -16.38 5.10
C SER A 16 -3.66 -15.58 3.85
N VAL A 17 -2.90 -14.50 3.98
CA VAL A 17 -2.37 -13.76 2.82
C VAL A 17 -1.32 -14.56 2.05
N LEU A 18 -0.46 -15.31 2.77
CA LEU A 18 0.56 -16.14 2.14
C LEU A 18 -0.07 -17.30 1.36
N ASP A 19 -1.19 -17.85 1.83
CA ASP A 19 -1.97 -18.87 1.11
C ASP A 19 -2.53 -18.36 -0.22
N HIS A 20 -2.68 -17.03 -0.36
CA HIS A 20 -3.20 -16.35 -1.55
C HIS A 20 -2.16 -15.47 -2.24
N ALA A 21 -0.86 -15.67 -1.96
CA ALA A 21 0.21 -14.81 -2.42
C ALA A 21 0.21 -14.64 -3.95
N SER A 22 0.07 -15.72 -4.70
CA SER A 22 0.04 -15.69 -6.17
C SER A 22 -1.12 -14.85 -6.70
N ASP A 23 -2.33 -15.02 -6.12
CA ASP A 23 -3.52 -14.27 -6.55
C ASP A 23 -3.32 -12.77 -6.37
N PHE A 24 -2.75 -12.36 -5.24
CA PHE A 24 -2.47 -10.96 -4.96
C PHE A 24 -1.43 -10.39 -5.92
N VAL A 25 -0.34 -11.11 -6.18
CA VAL A 25 0.71 -10.67 -7.10
C VAL A 25 0.17 -10.55 -8.52
N GLU A 26 -0.54 -11.57 -9.01
CA GLU A 26 -1.14 -11.56 -10.34
C GLU A 26 -2.14 -10.42 -10.52
N LEU A 27 -2.99 -10.19 -9.51
CA LEU A 27 -3.93 -9.09 -9.50
C LEU A 27 -3.22 -7.74 -9.62
N VAL A 28 -2.19 -7.50 -8.81
CA VAL A 28 -1.43 -6.25 -8.82
C VAL A 28 -0.72 -6.06 -10.16
N CYS A 29 -0.04 -7.10 -10.68
CA CYS A 29 0.61 -7.04 -11.98
C CYS A 29 -0.36 -6.71 -13.11
N ARG A 30 -1.59 -7.25 -13.05
CA ARG A 30 -2.62 -7.02 -14.07
C ARG A 30 -3.23 -5.61 -13.98
N GLU A 31 -3.55 -5.13 -12.79
CA GLU A 31 -4.40 -3.94 -12.62
C GLU A 31 -3.64 -2.66 -12.29
N ALA A 32 -2.43 -2.73 -11.75
CA ALA A 32 -1.63 -1.54 -11.41
C ALA A 32 -1.39 -0.59 -12.60
N PRO A 33 -1.16 -1.05 -13.86
CA PRO A 33 -1.01 -0.14 -14.98
C PRO A 33 -2.25 0.72 -15.25
N GLU A 34 -3.44 0.16 -15.06
CA GLU A 34 -4.70 0.90 -15.27
C GLU A 34 -4.97 1.86 -14.12
N GLU A 35 -4.72 1.41 -12.89
CA GLU A 35 -4.82 2.27 -11.70
C GLU A 35 -3.86 3.45 -11.81
N TYR A 36 -2.63 3.23 -12.24
CA TYR A 36 -1.65 4.29 -12.49
C TYR A 36 -2.16 5.31 -13.52
N ARG A 37 -2.73 4.85 -14.64
CA ARG A 37 -3.35 5.74 -15.64
C ARG A 37 -4.50 6.55 -15.05
N ARG A 38 -5.37 5.92 -14.24
CA ARG A 38 -6.47 6.60 -13.53
C ARG A 38 -5.94 7.69 -12.61
N LEU A 39 -4.89 7.42 -11.83
CA LEU A 39 -4.27 8.38 -10.92
C LEU A 39 -3.64 9.56 -11.67
N LEU A 40 -3.03 9.33 -12.83
CA LEU A 40 -2.53 10.41 -13.69
C LEU A 40 -3.65 11.31 -14.21
N THR A 41 -4.77 10.72 -14.67
CA THR A 41 -5.91 11.47 -15.21
C THR A 41 -6.68 12.23 -14.14
N ALA A 42 -6.69 11.73 -12.89
CA ALA A 42 -7.30 12.42 -11.76
C ALA A 42 -6.67 13.81 -11.49
N GLY A 43 -5.48 14.08 -12.03
CA GLY A 43 -4.86 15.42 -12.06
C GLY A 43 -4.34 15.92 -10.71
N ARG A 44 -4.79 15.34 -9.60
CA ARG A 44 -4.39 15.69 -8.22
C ARG A 44 -2.89 15.67 -8.03
N PHE A 45 -2.18 14.72 -8.66
CA PHE A 45 -0.74 14.50 -8.48
C PHE A 45 0.12 15.12 -9.60
N ARG A 46 -0.50 15.85 -10.53
CA ARG A 46 0.18 16.35 -11.73
C ARG A 46 1.12 17.52 -11.40
N ALA A 47 0.78 18.34 -10.41
CA ALA A 47 1.63 19.42 -9.95
C ALA A 47 2.86 18.89 -9.20
N GLU A 48 2.66 17.86 -8.38
CA GLU A 48 3.67 17.21 -7.55
C GLU A 48 4.69 16.50 -8.42
N LEU A 49 4.25 15.77 -9.46
CA LEU A 49 5.15 15.16 -10.46
C LEU A 49 5.99 16.20 -11.22
N ALA A 50 5.50 17.43 -11.37
CA ALA A 50 6.20 18.49 -12.10
C ALA A 50 7.12 19.34 -11.21
N GLN A 51 6.82 19.44 -9.91
CA GLN A 51 7.45 20.43 -9.01
C GLN A 51 8.27 19.81 -7.87
N VAL A 52 7.93 18.60 -7.42
CA VAL A 52 8.55 17.98 -6.24
C VAL A 52 9.60 16.97 -6.67
N SER A 53 10.88 17.31 -6.53
CA SER A 53 12.01 16.45 -6.96
C SER A 53 12.01 15.06 -6.31
N VAL A 54 11.43 14.95 -5.12
CA VAL A 54 11.33 13.68 -4.38
C VAL A 54 10.11 12.83 -4.78
N PHE A 55 9.13 13.36 -5.52
CA PHE A 55 7.97 12.60 -6.00
C PHE A 55 8.06 12.36 -7.50
N ASN A 56 7.91 11.11 -7.94
CA ASN A 56 8.11 10.75 -9.34
C ASN A 56 7.15 9.64 -9.79
N HIS A 57 7.19 9.33 -11.08
CA HIS A 57 6.33 8.29 -11.68
C HIS A 57 6.50 6.90 -11.03
N GLY A 58 7.70 6.54 -10.57
CA GLY A 58 7.93 5.27 -9.87
C GLY A 58 7.21 5.20 -8.54
N LYS A 59 7.20 6.31 -7.78
CA LYS A 59 6.42 6.42 -6.53
C LYS A 59 4.92 6.40 -6.78
N LEU A 60 4.46 7.10 -7.81
CA LEU A 60 3.04 7.06 -8.19
C LEU A 60 2.60 5.65 -8.62
N TYR A 61 3.46 4.94 -9.36
CA TYR A 61 3.20 3.55 -9.75
C TYR A 61 3.19 2.61 -8.54
N ALA A 62 4.13 2.77 -7.60
CA ALA A 62 4.13 2.00 -6.35
C ALA A 62 2.87 2.24 -5.51
N TYR A 63 2.34 3.46 -5.51
CA TYR A 63 1.07 3.77 -4.87
C TYR A 63 -0.12 3.14 -5.61
N ALA A 64 -0.07 3.06 -6.95
CA ALA A 64 -1.07 2.34 -7.75
C ALA A 64 -1.10 0.85 -7.40
N GLU A 65 0.07 0.21 -7.30
CA GLU A 65 0.20 -1.19 -6.87
C GLU A 65 -0.39 -1.40 -5.48
N PHE A 66 -0.04 -0.53 -4.51
CA PHE A 66 -0.59 -0.58 -3.16
C PHE A 66 -2.10 -0.39 -3.15
N SER A 67 -2.63 0.54 -3.95
CA SER A 67 -4.06 0.82 -4.01
C SER A 67 -4.85 -0.38 -4.54
N VAL A 68 -4.35 -1.06 -5.57
CA VAL A 68 -4.93 -2.32 -6.08
C VAL A 68 -4.90 -3.39 -4.99
N PHE A 69 -3.72 -3.62 -4.40
CA PHE A 69 -3.54 -4.62 -3.37
C PHE A 69 -4.49 -4.38 -2.18
N ARG A 70 -4.52 -3.16 -1.66
CA ARG A 70 -5.32 -2.77 -0.50
C ARG A 70 -6.81 -3.01 -0.71
N ARG A 71 -7.35 -2.69 -1.88
CA ARG A 71 -8.78 -2.93 -2.18
C ARG A 71 -9.12 -4.41 -2.04
N GLU A 72 -8.29 -5.27 -2.62
CA GLU A 72 -8.52 -6.72 -2.54
C GLU A 72 -8.27 -7.27 -1.15
N PHE A 73 -7.22 -6.78 -0.48
CA PHE A 73 -6.87 -7.18 0.87
C PHE A 73 -8.01 -6.88 1.85
N LEU A 74 -8.55 -5.67 1.84
CA LEU A 74 -9.68 -5.29 2.70
C LEU A 74 -10.98 -6.02 2.33
N ARG A 75 -11.14 -6.45 1.07
CA ARG A 75 -12.27 -7.29 0.66
C ARG A 75 -12.18 -8.70 1.26
N ARG A 76 -10.97 -9.27 1.34
CA ARG A 76 -10.73 -10.61 1.90
C ARG A 76 -10.59 -10.60 3.42
N PHE A 77 -10.10 -9.50 3.99
CA PHE A 77 -9.79 -9.32 5.41
C PHE A 77 -10.38 -8.00 5.93
N PRO A 78 -11.71 -7.89 6.06
CA PRO A 78 -12.37 -6.62 6.43
C PRO A 78 -12.00 -6.12 7.83
N ASP A 79 -11.65 -7.02 8.74
CA ASP A 79 -11.29 -6.69 10.13
C ASP A 79 -9.78 -6.46 10.34
N ALA A 80 -8.98 -6.52 9.26
CA ALA A 80 -7.54 -6.37 9.37
C ALA A 80 -7.13 -4.90 9.58
N GLU A 81 -6.16 -4.69 10.47
CA GLU A 81 -5.58 -3.36 10.71
C GLU A 81 -4.84 -2.83 9.47
N ALA A 82 -4.82 -1.51 9.31
CA ALA A 82 -4.11 -0.85 8.20
C ALA A 82 -2.62 -1.25 8.12
N ALA A 83 -1.96 -1.40 9.28
CA ALA A 83 -0.58 -1.85 9.36
C ALA A 83 -0.39 -3.29 8.83
N ALA A 84 -1.39 -4.16 8.97
CA ALA A 84 -1.34 -5.51 8.43
C ALA A 84 -1.35 -5.50 6.89
N CYS A 85 -2.13 -4.61 6.28
CA CYS A 85 -2.16 -4.44 4.82
C CYS A 85 -0.81 -3.97 4.25
N ILE A 86 -0.17 -2.97 4.88
CA ILE A 86 1.14 -2.47 4.44
C ILE A 86 2.20 -3.57 4.58
N ASN A 87 2.22 -4.25 5.73
CA ASN A 87 3.16 -5.35 5.98
C ASN A 87 3.01 -6.47 4.95
N ALA A 88 1.78 -6.88 4.66
CA ALA A 88 1.46 -7.90 3.67
C ALA A 88 1.93 -7.50 2.26
N PHE A 89 1.59 -6.28 1.82
CA PHE A 89 2.01 -5.75 0.54
C PHE A 89 3.54 -5.70 0.40
N SER A 90 4.21 -5.14 1.40
CA SER A 90 5.67 -4.99 1.44
C SER A 90 6.38 -6.34 1.41
N SER A 91 5.85 -7.33 2.13
CA SER A 91 6.41 -8.68 2.13
C SER A 91 6.24 -9.37 0.77
N LEU A 92 5.04 -9.28 0.18
CA LEU A 92 4.72 -9.99 -1.07
C LEU A 92 5.39 -9.39 -2.31
N LEU A 93 5.47 -8.06 -2.39
CA LEU A 93 6.08 -7.38 -3.54
C LEU A 93 7.51 -6.92 -3.30
N LEU A 94 8.15 -7.41 -2.22
CA LEU A 94 9.54 -7.11 -1.86
C LEU A 94 9.82 -5.61 -1.79
N LYS A 95 8.86 -4.85 -1.24
CA LYS A 95 8.96 -3.41 -1.05
C LYS A 95 9.33 -3.10 0.41
N ASN A 96 10.03 -1.99 0.61
CA ASN A 96 10.34 -1.53 1.95
C ASN A 96 9.09 -0.90 2.60
N ASP A 97 8.68 -1.45 3.74
CA ASP A 97 7.50 -1.04 4.51
C ASP A 97 7.54 0.44 4.92
N ILE A 98 8.66 0.93 5.43
CA ILE A 98 8.85 2.35 5.79
C ILE A 98 8.60 3.24 4.57
N SER A 99 9.12 2.87 3.41
CA SER A 99 8.95 3.63 2.17
C SER A 99 7.49 3.64 1.69
N ILE A 100 6.76 2.54 1.87
CA ILE A 100 5.34 2.46 1.52
C ILE A 100 4.49 3.24 2.52
N THR A 101 4.77 3.15 3.81
CA THR A 101 4.09 3.98 4.83
C THR A 101 4.25 5.46 4.52
N ASN A 102 5.48 5.94 4.32
CA ASN A 102 5.74 7.35 3.98
C ASN A 102 5.06 7.78 2.67
N LEU A 103 5.01 6.88 1.68
CA LEU A 103 4.33 7.14 0.42
C LEU A 103 2.81 7.25 0.61
N VAL A 104 2.21 6.34 1.39
CA VAL A 104 0.77 6.37 1.68
C VAL A 104 0.43 7.63 2.48
N GLU A 105 1.22 7.97 3.49
CA GLU A 105 1.08 9.22 4.25
C GLU A 105 1.19 10.45 3.35
N PHE A 106 2.16 10.51 2.45
CA PHE A 106 2.27 11.61 1.48
C PHE A 106 1.05 11.71 0.55
N MET A 107 0.49 10.58 0.12
CA MET A 107 -0.61 10.53 -0.85
C MET A 107 -1.99 10.76 -0.22
N GLU A 108 -2.18 10.34 1.04
CA GLU A 108 -3.45 10.29 1.75
C GLU A 108 -3.54 11.22 2.96
N GLY A 109 -2.39 11.71 3.42
CA GLY A 109 -2.28 12.64 4.54
C GLY A 109 -2.96 13.99 4.26
N PRO A 110 -3.22 14.77 5.33
CA PRO A 110 -3.83 16.08 5.22
C PRO A 110 -2.91 17.04 4.47
N ASP A 111 -3.23 17.31 3.20
CA ASP A 111 -2.65 18.33 2.31
C ASP A 111 -1.32 18.93 2.80
N ASP A 112 -0.24 18.16 2.61
CA ASP A 112 1.13 18.41 3.12
C ASP A 112 1.81 19.65 2.51
N ARG A 113 1.04 20.51 1.83
CA ARG A 113 1.47 21.84 1.37
C ARG A 113 2.04 22.68 2.50
N ARG A 114 1.63 22.45 3.76
CA ARG A 114 2.19 23.14 4.94
C ARG A 114 3.53 22.57 5.41
N GLN A 115 3.71 21.25 5.42
CA GLN A 115 4.98 20.63 5.85
C GLN A 115 6.12 20.81 4.84
N LEU A 116 5.80 20.90 3.55
CA LEU A 116 6.78 21.24 2.50
C LEU A 116 7.22 22.71 2.54
N GLN A 117 6.34 23.64 2.93
CA GLN A 117 6.70 25.06 3.12
C GLN A 117 7.55 25.30 4.38
N LEU A 118 7.42 24.46 5.41
CA LEU A 118 8.19 24.57 6.66
C LEU A 118 9.66 24.13 6.52
N ASN A 119 9.99 23.34 5.48
CA ASN A 119 11.34 22.83 5.24
C ASN A 119 12.09 23.56 4.09
N ALA A 120 11.49 24.61 3.52
CA ALA A 120 12.20 25.47 2.59
C ALA A 120 13.09 26.44 3.40
N PRO A 121 14.41 26.53 3.10
CA PRO A 121 15.24 27.56 3.72
C PRO A 121 14.72 28.95 3.31
N ALA A 122 14.64 29.86 4.28
CA ALA A 122 14.19 31.24 4.10
C ALA A 122 15.05 32.03 3.11
#